data_AF-A0A251UVD3-F1
#
_entry.id   AF-A0A251UVD3-F1
#
_cell.length_a   1.000
_cell.length_b   1.000
_cell.length_c   1.000
_cell.angle_alpha   90.00
_cell.angle_beta   90.00
_cell.angle_gamma   90.00
#
_symmetry.space_group_name_H-M   'P 1'
#
loop_
_entity.id
_entity.type
_entity.pdbx_description
1 polymer ?
#
loop_
_entity_poly.entity_id
_entity_poly.type
_entity_poly.pdbx_seq_one_letter_code
_entity_poly.pdbx_strand_id
1 'polypeptide(L)'
;MEKVGKEGVITVADGNTLDNELEVVEGMKLGRGYISPYFVTDTKTQKCELEHPLIFIHDKKISDFEFTCQDLGARCRVHLFTSTSSLGISKQKRRPLLIVAEDIESELLAMLIINKHQAGLKVCAIKAPGFGDNRRANLEDLAVLTGGEVISEERGLSLNDVQLDKLGTAKKVTVSLDDTIILHGGGDKKQIEERCEELRATVESSTAMFDKEKAQERLSKLSGGVAVFKKRGVEIVENALKAPTFTIISNAGGEGALVLASY
;
A
#
# COMPACT_ATOMS: atom_id res chain seq x y z
N MET A 1 5.51 -21.81 6.75
CA MET A 1 4.70 -21.45 7.94
C MET A 1 5.54 -21.32 9.20
N GLU A 2 6.58 -22.13 9.43
CA GLU A 2 7.44 -22.01 10.63
C GLU A 2 8.04 -20.62 10.88
N LYS A 3 8.37 -19.85 9.83
CA LYS A 3 8.98 -18.52 9.98
C LYS A 3 8.01 -17.33 10.16
N VAL A 4 6.74 -17.48 9.83
CA VAL A 4 5.75 -16.37 9.75
C VAL A 4 4.61 -16.57 10.76
N GLY A 5 4.60 -17.70 11.47
CA GLY A 5 3.48 -18.10 12.33
C GLY A 5 2.26 -18.61 11.55
N LYS A 6 1.22 -19.04 12.28
CA LYS A 6 -0.05 -19.51 11.69
C LYS A 6 -0.84 -18.41 10.97
N GLU A 7 -0.58 -17.16 11.32
CA GLU A 7 -1.36 -15.98 10.87
C GLU A 7 -0.57 -15.09 9.89
N GLY A 8 0.68 -15.46 9.58
CA GLY A 8 1.55 -14.67 8.71
C GLY A 8 1.07 -14.66 7.26
N VAL A 9 1.20 -13.50 6.61
CA VAL A 9 0.79 -13.33 5.22
C VAL A 9 1.97 -13.65 4.30
N ILE A 10 1.75 -14.49 3.29
CA ILE A 10 2.75 -14.80 2.26
C ILE A 10 2.41 -14.02 1.00
N THR A 11 3.39 -13.30 0.48
CA THR A 11 3.32 -12.55 -0.77
C THR A 11 4.42 -12.99 -1.71
N VAL A 12 4.14 -12.95 -3.00
CA VAL A 12 5.12 -13.28 -4.04
C VAL A 12 5.58 -11.97 -4.68
N ALA A 13 6.89 -11.78 -4.75
CA ALA A 13 7.54 -10.70 -5.46
C ALA A 13 8.52 -11.27 -6.49
N ASP A 14 8.83 -10.48 -7.51
CA ASP A 14 9.83 -10.84 -8.49
C ASP A 14 11.23 -10.69 -7.88
N GLY A 15 12.01 -11.77 -7.91
CA GLY A 15 13.38 -11.80 -7.44
C GLY A 15 14.38 -11.44 -8.53
N ASN A 16 15.42 -10.71 -8.15
CA ASN A 16 16.55 -10.38 -9.05
C ASN A 16 17.69 -11.41 -8.97
N THR A 17 17.53 -12.46 -8.15
CA THR A 17 18.57 -13.47 -7.89
C THR A 17 18.26 -14.78 -8.61
N LEU A 18 19.31 -15.61 -8.73
CA LEU A 18 19.25 -16.91 -9.38
C LEU A 18 18.53 -17.97 -8.52
N ASP A 19 18.31 -17.69 -7.24
CA ASP A 19 17.71 -18.61 -6.28
C ASP A 19 16.40 -18.07 -5.73
N ASN A 20 15.54 -18.99 -5.27
CA ASN A 20 14.31 -18.60 -4.57
C ASN A 20 14.68 -18.13 -3.16
N GLU A 21 14.24 -16.93 -2.79
CA GLU A 21 14.49 -16.37 -1.46
C GLU A 21 13.17 -16.19 -0.70
N LEU A 22 13.17 -16.58 0.57
CA LEU A 22 12.08 -16.27 1.49
C LEU A 22 12.58 -15.24 2.50
N GLU A 23 12.12 -14.01 2.35
CA GLU A 23 12.41 -12.91 3.27
C GLU A 23 11.19 -12.67 4.16
N VAL A 24 11.35 -12.65 5.49
CA VAL A 24 10.29 -12.22 6.39
C VAL A 24 10.52 -10.74 6.66
N VAL A 25 9.58 -9.90 6.24
CA VAL A 25 9.63 -8.46 6.42
C VAL A 25 8.50 -8.01 7.33
N GLU A 26 8.73 -6.93 8.06
CA GLU A 26 7.67 -6.26 8.80
C GLU A 26 6.65 -5.70 7.81
N GLY A 27 5.36 -5.98 8.05
CA GLY A 27 4.30 -5.56 7.15
C GLY A 27 2.93 -5.95 7.65
N MET A 28 1.91 -5.41 7.00
CA MET A 28 0.51 -5.59 7.37
C MET A 28 -0.33 -5.85 6.13
N LYS A 29 -1.34 -6.70 6.28
CA LYS A 29 -2.39 -6.91 5.29
C LYS A 29 -3.71 -6.35 5.81
N LEU A 30 -4.35 -5.52 5.00
CA LEU A 30 -5.69 -4.99 5.23
C LEU A 30 -6.67 -5.68 4.27
N GLY A 31 -7.82 -6.11 4.77
CA GLY A 31 -8.90 -6.72 3.97
C GLY A 31 -9.75 -5.68 3.22
N ARG A 32 -9.09 -4.73 2.56
CA ARG A 32 -9.69 -3.70 1.71
C ARG A 32 -8.78 -3.43 0.52
N GLY A 33 -9.35 -3.48 -0.68
CA GLY A 33 -8.67 -3.12 -1.91
C GLY A 33 -8.97 -1.70 -2.39
N TYR A 34 -8.58 -1.42 -3.63
CA TYR A 34 -8.80 -0.10 -4.25
C TYR A 34 -10.29 0.20 -4.39
N ILE A 35 -10.68 1.46 -4.17
CA ILE A 35 -12.07 1.92 -4.38
C ILE A 35 -12.44 1.86 -5.87
N SER A 36 -11.44 2.02 -6.75
CA SER A 36 -11.65 2.07 -8.19
C SER A 36 -10.54 1.34 -8.96
N PRO A 37 -10.85 0.51 -9.95
CA PRO A 37 -9.87 -0.19 -10.77
C PRO A 37 -9.02 0.77 -11.62
N TYR A 38 -9.45 2.04 -11.78
CA TYR A 38 -8.65 3.06 -12.44
C TYR A 38 -7.33 3.38 -11.69
N PHE A 39 -7.18 2.96 -10.43
CA PHE A 39 -5.93 3.07 -9.69
C PHE A 39 -4.89 1.99 -10.05
N VAL A 40 -5.26 0.94 -10.78
CA VAL A 40 -4.33 -0.11 -11.20
C VAL A 40 -3.14 0.49 -11.95
N THR A 41 -1.93 0.03 -11.59
CA THR A 41 -0.67 0.42 -12.23
C THR A 41 -0.14 -0.69 -13.11
N ASP A 42 -0.34 -1.95 -12.71
CA ASP A 42 -0.03 -3.12 -13.52
C ASP A 42 -1.31 -3.81 -13.99
N THR A 43 -1.58 -3.70 -15.28
CA THR A 43 -2.77 -4.28 -15.93
C THR A 43 -2.71 -5.81 -16.02
N LYS A 44 -1.55 -6.44 -15.89
CA LYS A 44 -1.41 -7.89 -15.92
C LYS A 44 -1.84 -8.51 -14.60
N THR A 45 -1.32 -7.98 -13.49
CA THR A 45 -1.63 -8.49 -12.16
C THR A 45 -2.89 -7.85 -11.55
N GLN A 46 -3.45 -6.80 -12.17
CA GLN A 46 -4.58 -6.02 -11.66
C GLN A 46 -4.28 -5.45 -10.27
N LYS A 47 -3.04 -4.98 -10.07
CA LYS A 47 -2.56 -4.40 -8.81
C LYS A 47 -2.13 -2.95 -8.99
N CYS A 48 -2.35 -2.16 -7.96
CA CYS A 48 -1.71 -0.86 -7.78
C CYS A 48 -0.45 -1.05 -6.93
N GLU A 49 0.71 -0.74 -7.49
CA GLU A 49 1.99 -0.79 -6.79
C GLU A 49 2.51 0.62 -6.56
N LEU A 50 2.77 0.93 -5.29
CA LEU A 50 3.30 2.21 -4.85
C LEU A 50 4.65 1.98 -4.15
N GLU A 51 5.71 2.58 -4.68
CA GLU A 51 7.04 2.55 -4.10
C GLU A 51 7.30 3.80 -3.28
N HIS A 52 7.81 3.61 -2.06
CA HIS A 52 8.01 4.67 -1.07
C HIS A 52 6.78 5.60 -0.92
N PRO A 53 5.54 5.10 -0.74
CA PRO A 53 4.39 5.98 -0.64
C PRO A 53 4.37 6.78 0.66
N LEU A 54 3.70 7.92 0.60
CA LEU A 54 3.09 8.58 1.75
C LEU A 54 1.72 7.95 2.00
N ILE A 55 1.33 7.83 3.26
CA ILE A 55 0.08 7.20 3.68
C ILE A 55 -0.73 8.21 4.48
N PHE A 56 -1.85 8.64 3.91
CA PHE A 56 -2.81 9.52 4.56
C PHE A 56 -3.91 8.68 5.20
N ILE A 57 -4.14 8.89 6.50
CA ILE A 57 -5.06 8.10 7.31
C ILE A 57 -6.11 9.03 7.91
N HIS A 58 -7.37 8.81 7.57
CA HIS A 58 -8.51 9.60 8.05
C HIS A 58 -9.64 8.68 8.52
N ASP A 59 -10.31 9.07 9.59
CA ASP A 59 -11.33 8.25 10.25
C ASP A 59 -12.77 8.49 9.76
N LYS A 60 -13.01 9.60 9.06
CA LYS A 60 -14.31 9.99 8.49
C LYS A 60 -14.30 9.97 6.96
N LYS A 61 -15.46 10.32 6.39
CA LYS A 61 -15.67 10.50 4.96
C LYS A 61 -14.96 11.77 4.48
N ILE A 62 -14.28 11.66 3.35
CA ILE A 62 -13.67 12.82 2.68
C ILE A 62 -14.60 13.29 1.57
N SER A 63 -15.23 14.45 1.78
CA SER A 63 -16.00 15.18 0.78
C SER A 63 -15.11 16.15 0.01
N ASP A 64 -14.42 17.00 0.76
CA ASP A 64 -13.43 17.95 0.25
C ASP A 64 -12.06 17.55 0.75
N PHE A 65 -11.15 17.31 -0.18
CA PHE A 65 -9.74 17.18 0.14
C PHE A 65 -9.12 18.49 -0.31
N GLU A 66 -8.57 19.32 0.56
CA GLU A 66 -7.74 20.46 0.19
C GLU A 66 -6.40 20.33 0.91
N PHE A 67 -5.70 19.23 0.63
CA PHE A 67 -4.42 18.96 1.25
C PHE A 67 -3.45 20.10 0.93
N THR A 68 -2.80 20.72 1.93
CA THR A 68 -1.79 21.78 1.80
C THR A 68 -0.47 21.42 2.46
N CYS A 69 0.38 20.67 1.75
CA CYS A 69 1.76 20.44 2.16
C CYS A 69 2.68 21.57 1.68
N GLN A 70 3.12 22.38 2.63
CA GLN A 70 3.96 23.56 2.41
C GLN A 70 5.46 23.21 2.28
N ASP A 71 5.88 22.03 2.73
CA ASP A 71 7.31 21.63 2.80
C ASP A 71 7.76 20.68 1.65
N LEU A 72 6.84 20.39 0.71
CA LEU A 72 7.07 19.60 -0.49
C LEU A 72 7.13 20.49 -1.75
N GLY A 73 7.71 21.70 -1.66
CA GLY A 73 8.09 22.52 -2.83
C GLY A 73 6.99 22.90 -3.84
N ALA A 74 5.74 22.53 -3.61
CA ALA A 74 4.60 22.89 -4.44
C ALA A 74 3.35 22.72 -3.58
N ARG A 75 2.74 23.88 -3.27
CA ARG A 75 1.38 24.06 -2.75
C ARG A 75 0.53 22.83 -3.02
N CYS A 76 0.36 21.99 -2.02
CA CYS A 76 -0.82 21.18 -2.03
C CYS A 76 -1.97 22.17 -1.78
N ARG A 77 -2.85 22.28 -2.74
CA ARG A 77 -4.28 22.47 -2.57
C ARG A 77 -4.81 21.38 -3.48
N VAL A 78 -6.06 21.00 -3.39
CA VAL A 78 -6.68 20.28 -4.52
C VAL A 78 -6.98 21.28 -5.65
N HIS A 79 -5.96 22.07 -5.99
CA HIS A 79 -5.68 22.60 -7.30
C HIS A 79 -4.81 21.56 -8.00
N LEU A 80 -5.46 20.57 -8.62
CA LEU A 80 -4.84 19.98 -9.79
C LEU A 80 -4.96 20.97 -10.95
N PHE A 81 -3.94 21.80 -11.03
CA PHE A 81 -3.40 22.41 -12.25
C PHE A 81 -4.42 22.87 -13.28
N THR A 82 -5.29 23.80 -12.90
CA THR A 82 -5.80 24.78 -13.86
C THR A 82 -5.18 26.14 -13.55
N SER A 83 -4.55 26.70 -14.58
CA SER A 83 -4.03 28.07 -14.68
C SER A 83 -2.63 28.35 -14.10
N THR A 84 -1.68 28.25 -15.03
CA THR A 84 -0.65 29.26 -15.34
C THR A 84 0.36 29.70 -14.27
N SER A 85 1.61 29.76 -14.75
CA SER A 85 2.67 30.72 -14.39
C SER A 85 3.73 30.25 -13.40
N SER A 86 4.89 29.94 -13.99
CA SER A 86 6.21 30.43 -13.57
C SER A 86 6.62 30.23 -12.10
N LEU A 87 7.49 29.25 -11.84
CA LEU A 87 8.89 29.48 -11.50
C LEU A 87 9.57 28.13 -11.24
N GLY A 88 10.80 28.01 -11.74
CA GLY A 88 11.60 26.79 -11.69
C GLY A 88 11.86 26.28 -10.28
N ILE A 89 11.19 25.19 -9.90
CA ILE A 89 11.67 24.28 -8.87
C ILE A 89 11.78 22.90 -9.49
N SER A 90 13.04 22.55 -9.71
CA SER A 90 13.57 21.28 -10.19
C SER A 90 13.02 20.06 -9.45
N LYS A 91 12.65 19.01 -10.21
CA LYS A 91 12.95 17.59 -9.95
C LYS A 91 12.78 17.04 -8.50
N GLN A 92 11.86 17.54 -7.67
CA GLN A 92 11.47 16.85 -6.44
C GLN A 92 10.55 15.67 -6.83
N LYS A 93 10.99 14.45 -6.49
CA LYS A 93 10.32 13.20 -6.82
C LYS A 93 8.83 13.28 -6.49
N ARG A 94 7.96 13.06 -7.49
CA ARG A 94 6.53 12.85 -7.30
C ARG A 94 6.33 11.56 -6.50
N ARG A 95 6.32 11.67 -5.17
CA ARG A 95 6.20 10.54 -4.25
C ARG A 95 4.76 10.02 -4.30
N PRO A 96 4.53 8.69 -4.39
CA PRO A 96 3.18 8.16 -4.44
C PRO A 96 2.39 8.41 -3.16
N LEU A 97 1.06 8.43 -3.24
CA LEU A 97 0.17 8.65 -2.10
C LEU A 97 -0.86 7.51 -1.99
N LEU A 98 -0.97 6.92 -0.81
CA LEU A 98 -2.07 6.03 -0.42
C LEU A 98 -3.03 6.82 0.48
N ILE A 99 -4.31 6.84 0.14
CA ILE A 99 -5.37 7.47 0.93
C ILE A 99 -6.20 6.36 1.58
N VAL A 100 -6.31 6.40 2.90
CA VAL A 100 -7.13 5.48 3.70
C VAL A 100 -8.17 6.31 4.45
N ALA A 101 -9.46 6.12 4.14
CA ALA A 101 -10.56 6.89 4.73
C ALA A 101 -11.79 6.00 4.95
N GLU A 102 -12.74 6.42 5.79
CA GLU A 102 -14.03 5.70 5.90
C GLU A 102 -14.72 5.57 4.56
N ASP A 103 -14.82 6.68 3.83
CA ASP A 103 -15.33 6.74 2.47
C ASP A 103 -14.78 7.96 1.75
N ILE A 104 -14.87 7.94 0.42
CA ILE A 104 -14.41 9.03 -0.45
C ILE A 104 -15.57 9.39 -1.36
N GLU A 105 -15.92 10.67 -1.41
CA GLU A 105 -16.98 11.13 -2.29
C GLU A 105 -16.64 10.95 -3.75
N SER A 106 -17.68 10.73 -4.55
CA SER A 106 -17.58 10.45 -5.98
C SER A 106 -16.88 11.57 -6.75
N GLU A 107 -17.08 12.83 -6.33
CA GLU A 107 -16.45 14.00 -6.96
C GLU A 107 -14.94 13.99 -6.75
N LEU A 108 -14.50 13.82 -5.51
CA LEU A 108 -13.09 13.69 -5.16
C LEU A 108 -12.46 12.46 -5.80
N LEU A 109 -13.15 11.32 -5.81
CA LEU A 109 -12.67 10.10 -6.47
C LEU A 109 -12.45 10.32 -7.97
N ALA A 110 -13.41 10.94 -8.65
CA ALA A 110 -13.31 11.26 -10.08
C ALA A 110 -12.11 12.18 -10.34
N MET A 111 -11.92 13.18 -9.49
CA MET A 111 -10.77 14.07 -9.55
C MET A 111 -9.45 13.31 -9.39
N LEU A 112 -9.30 12.45 -8.39
CA LEU A 112 -8.09 11.63 -8.19
C LEU A 112 -7.78 10.75 -9.41
N ILE A 113 -8.81 10.17 -10.04
CA ILE A 113 -8.67 9.31 -11.22
C ILE A 113 -8.19 10.13 -12.43
N ILE A 114 -8.84 11.26 -12.72
CA ILE A 114 -8.46 12.16 -13.83
C ILE A 114 -7.00 12.58 -13.67
N ASN A 115 -6.61 12.90 -12.44
CA ASN A 115 -5.28 13.38 -12.11
C ASN A 115 -4.20 12.30 -12.17
N LYS A 116 -4.54 11.07 -11.82
CA LYS A 116 -3.66 9.91 -12.08
C LYS A 116 -3.38 9.76 -13.57
N HIS A 117 -4.41 9.83 -14.41
CA HIS A 117 -4.30 9.62 -15.85
C HIS A 117 -3.65 10.79 -16.60
N GLN A 118 -4.03 12.03 -16.30
CA GLN A 118 -3.60 13.22 -17.04
C GLN A 118 -2.32 13.84 -16.48
N ALA A 119 -2.18 13.91 -15.15
CA ALA A 119 -1.02 14.53 -14.51
C ALA A 119 0.08 13.50 -14.14
N GLY A 120 -0.19 12.21 -14.32
CA GLY A 120 0.75 11.14 -13.94
C GLY A 120 0.94 11.01 -12.43
N LEU A 121 -0.09 11.38 -11.65
CA LEU A 121 -0.08 11.26 -10.20
C LEU A 121 -0.15 9.77 -9.80
N LYS A 122 0.81 9.30 -9.00
CA LYS A 122 0.76 7.94 -8.44
C LYS A 122 -0.03 7.95 -7.15
N VAL A 123 -1.36 7.79 -7.26
CA VAL A 123 -2.26 7.77 -6.10
C VAL A 123 -3.12 6.51 -6.12
N CYS A 124 -3.44 5.99 -4.93
CA CYS A 124 -4.44 4.95 -4.74
C CYS A 124 -5.27 5.29 -3.50
N ALA A 125 -6.57 5.00 -3.56
CA ALA A 125 -7.46 5.19 -2.44
C ALA A 125 -8.16 3.89 -2.05
N ILE A 126 -8.21 3.62 -0.75
CA ILE A 126 -8.83 2.44 -0.15
C ILE A 126 -9.78 2.88 0.96
N LYS A 127 -10.81 2.07 1.21
CA LYS A 127 -11.65 2.26 2.40
C LYS A 127 -10.94 1.73 3.63
N ALA A 128 -11.21 2.35 4.78
CA ALA A 128 -10.75 1.89 6.07
C ALA A 128 -11.37 0.50 6.39
N PRO A 129 -10.60 -0.43 6.95
CA PRO A 129 -11.11 -1.72 7.38
C PRO A 129 -11.96 -1.60 8.66
N GLY A 130 -12.94 -2.49 8.82
CA GLY A 130 -13.82 -2.50 9.99
C GLY A 130 -14.90 -1.42 10.00
N PHE A 131 -15.57 -1.28 11.15
CA PHE A 131 -16.69 -0.36 11.37
C PHE A 131 -16.61 0.20 12.80
N GLY A 132 -17.14 1.40 13.04
CA GLY A 132 -17.22 2.01 14.38
C GLY A 132 -15.87 2.04 15.12
N ASP A 133 -15.86 1.58 16.37
CA ASP A 133 -14.65 1.57 17.21
C ASP A 133 -13.57 0.65 16.69
N ASN A 134 -13.95 -0.49 16.11
CA ASN A 134 -12.99 -1.39 15.47
C ASN A 134 -12.29 -0.70 14.29
N ARG A 135 -12.98 0.14 13.51
CA ARG A 135 -12.34 0.91 12.43
C ARG A 135 -11.30 1.88 12.99
N ARG A 136 -11.65 2.66 14.01
CA ARG A 136 -10.72 3.59 14.68
C ARG A 136 -9.48 2.86 15.17
N ALA A 137 -9.66 1.73 15.82
CA ALA A 137 -8.57 0.92 16.36
C ALA A 137 -7.67 0.33 15.25
N ASN A 138 -8.24 -0.12 14.13
CA ASN A 138 -7.44 -0.58 12.97
C ASN A 138 -6.67 0.58 12.30
N LEU A 139 -7.25 1.78 12.23
CA LEU A 139 -6.57 2.95 11.68
C LEU A 139 -5.41 3.41 12.57
N GLU A 140 -5.55 3.30 13.89
CA GLU A 140 -4.46 3.53 14.83
C GLU A 140 -3.32 2.52 14.64
N ASP A 141 -3.65 1.24 14.49
CA ASP A 141 -2.62 0.21 14.25
C ASP A 141 -1.86 0.46 12.95
N LEU A 142 -2.57 0.90 11.91
CA LEU A 142 -1.97 1.32 10.65
C LEU A 142 -1.07 2.56 10.83
N ALA A 143 -1.51 3.53 11.63
CA ALA A 143 -0.75 4.74 11.93
C ALA A 143 0.55 4.39 12.67
N VAL A 144 0.49 3.54 13.69
CA VAL A 144 1.66 3.04 14.44
C VAL A 144 2.63 2.28 13.54
N LEU A 145 2.13 1.37 12.68
CA LEU A 145 2.98 0.63 11.75
C LEU A 145 3.72 1.56 10.76
N THR A 146 3.03 2.59 10.28
CA THR A 146 3.54 3.46 9.22
C THR A 146 4.28 4.69 9.75
N GLY A 147 4.22 4.95 11.06
CA GLY A 147 4.77 6.14 11.69
C GLY A 147 3.99 7.41 11.39
N GLY A 148 2.71 7.29 11.04
CA GLY A 148 1.81 8.42 10.78
C GLY A 148 0.84 8.67 11.94
N GLU A 149 -0.04 9.65 11.76
CA GLU A 149 -1.13 9.95 12.69
C GLU A 149 -2.49 9.81 11.99
N VAL A 150 -3.51 9.37 12.75
CA VAL A 150 -4.89 9.35 12.26
C VAL A 150 -5.43 10.78 12.33
N ILE A 151 -5.67 11.38 11.16
CA ILE A 151 -6.28 12.71 11.07
C ILE A 151 -7.76 12.58 11.41
N SER A 152 -8.19 13.27 12.46
CA SER A 152 -9.56 13.27 12.94
C SER A 152 -9.91 14.66 13.47
N GLU A 153 -11.06 15.18 13.05
CA GLU A 153 -11.58 16.46 13.56
C GLU A 153 -11.86 16.40 15.06
N GLU A 154 -12.21 15.21 15.59
CA GLU A 154 -12.42 14.97 17.02
C GLU A 154 -11.13 15.20 17.84
N ARG A 155 -9.95 15.05 17.20
CA ARG A 155 -8.63 15.30 17.79
C ARG A 155 -8.10 16.71 17.53
N GLY A 156 -8.91 17.58 16.92
CA GLY A 156 -8.53 18.96 16.57
C GLY A 156 -7.59 19.05 15.36
N LEU A 157 -7.40 17.97 14.60
CA LEU A 157 -6.60 17.98 13.37
C LEU A 157 -7.51 18.30 12.19
N SER A 158 -7.34 19.47 11.59
CA SER A 158 -8.07 19.87 10.39
C SER A 158 -7.49 19.16 9.15
N LEU A 159 -8.33 18.84 8.17
CA LEU A 159 -7.89 18.31 6.87
C LEU A 159 -6.99 19.30 6.09
N ASN A 160 -7.09 20.59 6.44
CA ASN A 160 -6.41 21.68 5.74
C ASN A 160 -4.96 21.87 6.23
N ASP A 161 -4.66 21.53 7.50
CA ASP A 161 -3.38 21.80 8.15
C ASP A 161 -2.55 20.52 8.41
N VAL A 162 -2.64 19.54 7.49
CA VAL A 162 -1.89 18.29 7.63
C VAL A 162 -0.46 18.48 7.13
N GLN A 163 0.49 18.43 8.08
CA GLN A 163 1.91 18.45 7.80
C GLN A 163 2.43 17.08 7.34
N LEU A 164 3.57 17.06 6.65
CA LEU A 164 4.17 15.81 6.17
C LEU A 164 4.56 14.85 7.29
N ASP A 165 4.92 15.40 8.44
CA ASP A 165 5.30 14.63 9.62
C ASP A 165 4.14 13.81 10.20
N LYS A 166 2.90 14.14 9.80
CA LYS A 166 1.68 13.43 10.20
C LYS A 166 1.32 12.29 9.24
N LEU A 167 1.92 12.24 8.05
CA LEU A 167 1.69 11.17 7.10
C LEU A 167 2.56 9.96 7.43
N GLY A 168 1.97 8.77 7.31
CA GLY A 168 2.72 7.53 7.40
C GLY A 168 3.62 7.32 6.18
N THR A 169 4.61 6.44 6.33
CA THR A 169 5.47 6.02 5.23
C THR A 169 5.62 4.50 5.19
N ALA A 170 5.91 3.97 4.00
CA ALA A 170 6.26 2.57 3.81
C ALA A 170 7.28 2.43 2.67
N LYS A 171 7.94 1.28 2.54
CA LYS A 171 8.84 0.98 1.41
C LYS A 171 8.05 0.58 0.16
N LYS A 172 7.06 -0.30 0.30
CA LYS A 172 6.21 -0.74 -0.81
C LYS A 172 4.78 -0.96 -0.31
N VAL A 173 3.81 -0.50 -1.09
CA VAL A 173 2.39 -0.82 -0.90
C VAL A 173 1.86 -1.46 -2.18
N THR A 174 1.15 -2.56 -2.02
CA THR A 174 0.48 -3.26 -3.12
C THR A 174 -1.00 -3.38 -2.79
N VAL A 175 -1.86 -2.83 -3.66
CA VAL A 175 -3.31 -2.83 -3.49
C VAL A 175 -3.94 -3.65 -4.62
N SER A 176 -4.71 -4.68 -4.27
CA SER A 176 -5.53 -5.46 -5.20
C SER A 176 -7.01 -5.05 -5.08
N LEU A 177 -7.90 -5.83 -5.70
CA LEU A 177 -9.35 -5.62 -5.57
C LEU A 177 -9.85 -5.82 -4.14
N ASP A 178 -9.30 -6.79 -3.42
CA ASP A 178 -9.81 -7.22 -2.12
C ASP A 178 -8.89 -6.83 -0.95
N ASP A 179 -7.58 -6.69 -1.21
CA ASP A 179 -6.56 -6.60 -0.18
C ASP A 179 -5.57 -5.46 -0.43
N THR A 180 -5.07 -4.88 0.66
CA THR A 180 -3.92 -3.96 0.64
C THR A 180 -2.80 -4.54 1.48
N ILE A 181 -1.60 -4.57 0.94
CA ILE A 181 -0.41 -5.10 1.59
C ILE A 181 0.61 -3.97 1.72
N ILE A 182 1.07 -3.73 2.94
CA ILE A 182 2.02 -2.69 3.29
C ILE A 182 3.30 -3.38 3.78
N LEU A 183 4.42 -3.08 3.13
CA LEU A 183 5.72 -3.69 3.42
C LEU A 183 6.70 -2.63 3.91
N HIS A 184 7.38 -2.94 5.02
CA HIS A 184 8.31 -2.07 5.74
C HIS A 184 7.70 -0.70 6.03
N GLY A 185 6.77 -0.65 6.98
CA GLY A 185 6.25 0.62 7.51
C GLY A 185 7.35 1.44 8.20
N GLY A 186 7.21 2.77 8.18
CA GLY A 186 8.17 3.70 8.78
C GLY A 186 7.99 3.95 10.27
N GLY A 187 7.15 3.18 10.96
CA GLY A 187 6.90 3.31 12.40
C GLY A 187 8.10 2.89 13.26
N ASP A 188 8.15 3.42 14.48
CA ASP A 188 9.14 2.99 15.47
C ASP A 188 8.81 1.56 15.94
N LYS A 189 9.79 0.67 15.88
CA LYS A 189 9.67 -0.70 16.35
C LYS A 189 9.24 -0.79 17.80
N LYS A 190 9.64 0.17 18.64
CA LYS A 190 9.21 0.22 20.04
C LYS A 190 7.70 0.45 20.16
N GLN A 191 7.17 1.43 19.43
CA GLN A 191 5.74 1.72 19.43
C GLN A 191 4.92 0.55 18.86
N ILE A 192 5.44 -0.14 17.84
CA ILE A 192 4.80 -1.34 17.29
C ILE A 192 4.77 -2.47 18.32
N GLU A 193 5.86 -2.72 19.05
CA GLU A 193 5.89 -3.76 20.10
C GLU A 193 5.00 -3.40 21.29
N GLU A 194 5.04 -2.16 21.78
CA GLU A 194 4.14 -1.65 22.82
C GLU A 194 2.67 -1.86 22.42
N ARG A 195 2.32 -1.53 21.18
CA ARG A 195 0.98 -1.76 20.64
C ARG A 195 0.63 -3.25 20.58
N CYS A 196 1.59 -4.12 20.24
CA CYS A 196 1.38 -5.56 20.27
C CYS A 196 1.16 -6.08 21.71
N GLU A 197 1.88 -5.57 22.69
CA GLU A 197 1.70 -5.92 24.11
C GLU A 197 0.33 -5.48 24.64
N GLU A 198 -0.12 -4.28 24.30
CA GLU A 198 -1.48 -3.80 24.62
C GLU A 198 -2.56 -4.76 24.07
N LEU A 199 -2.41 -5.20 22.83
CA LEU A 199 -3.33 -6.12 22.18
C LEU A 199 -3.28 -7.52 22.82
N ARG A 200 -2.09 -8.03 23.16
CA ARG A 200 -1.94 -9.32 23.89
C ARG A 200 -2.66 -9.26 25.24
N ALA A 201 -2.45 -8.18 26.01
CA ALA A 201 -3.12 -7.98 27.29
C ALA A 201 -4.65 -7.90 27.14
N THR A 202 -5.14 -7.27 26.05
CA THR A 202 -6.57 -7.20 25.74
C THR A 202 -7.17 -8.58 25.41
N VAL A 203 -6.45 -9.41 24.65
CA VAL A 203 -6.87 -10.79 24.33
C VAL A 203 -6.99 -11.65 25.59
N GLU A 204 -6.05 -11.50 26.54
CA GLU A 204 -6.03 -12.28 27.77
C GLU A 204 -7.10 -11.82 28.78
N SER A 205 -7.25 -10.50 28.96
CA SER A 205 -8.12 -9.91 29.98
C SER A 205 -9.60 -9.83 29.61
N SER A 206 -9.93 -9.79 28.33
CA SER A 206 -11.34 -9.70 27.90
C SER A 206 -12.10 -10.99 28.25
N THR A 207 -13.38 -10.87 28.58
CA THR A 207 -14.28 -12.02 28.79
C THR A 207 -15.19 -12.26 27.58
N ALA A 208 -15.31 -11.27 26.68
CA ALA A 208 -16.11 -11.36 25.48
C ALA A 208 -15.33 -12.01 24.34
N MET A 209 -15.85 -13.12 23.81
CA MET A 209 -15.22 -13.85 22.69
C MET A 209 -15.04 -12.97 21.45
N PHE A 210 -16.01 -12.09 21.17
CA PHE A 210 -15.94 -11.13 20.06
C PHE A 210 -14.74 -10.18 20.17
N ASP A 211 -14.50 -9.61 21.34
CA ASP A 211 -13.38 -8.68 21.55
C ASP A 211 -12.05 -9.40 21.48
N LYS A 212 -11.97 -10.65 21.99
CA LYS A 212 -10.78 -11.49 21.84
C LYS A 212 -10.45 -11.76 20.38
N GLU A 213 -11.44 -12.18 19.59
CA GLU A 213 -11.24 -12.45 18.17
C GLU A 213 -10.77 -11.20 17.43
N LYS A 214 -11.34 -10.02 17.74
CA LYS A 214 -10.96 -8.76 17.10
C LYS A 214 -9.58 -8.27 17.52
N ALA A 215 -9.22 -8.37 18.80
CA ALA A 215 -7.89 -8.04 19.28
C ALA A 215 -6.85 -9.02 18.72
N GLN A 216 -7.17 -10.31 18.62
CA GLN A 216 -6.31 -11.33 18.02
C GLN A 216 -6.09 -11.07 16.52
N GLU A 217 -7.15 -10.75 15.77
CA GLU A 217 -7.06 -10.40 14.35
C GLU A 217 -6.13 -9.20 14.11
N ARG A 218 -6.22 -8.18 14.96
CA ARG A 218 -5.36 -6.98 14.91
C ARG A 218 -3.92 -7.28 15.31
N LEU A 219 -3.73 -8.06 16.37
CA LEU A 219 -2.41 -8.50 16.82
C LEU A 219 -1.69 -9.29 15.73
N SER A 220 -2.39 -10.21 15.06
CA SER A 220 -1.85 -10.98 13.94
C SER A 220 -1.38 -10.09 12.79
N LYS A 221 -2.12 -9.02 12.49
CA LYS A 221 -1.77 -8.06 11.44
C LYS A 221 -0.53 -7.22 11.75
N LEU A 222 -0.27 -6.94 13.03
CA LEU A 222 0.90 -6.19 13.48
C LEU A 222 2.13 -7.08 13.71
N SER A 223 1.94 -8.24 14.33
CA SER A 223 3.02 -9.14 14.76
C SER A 223 3.40 -10.22 13.75
N GLY A 224 2.48 -10.62 12.87
CA GLY A 224 2.66 -11.77 11.97
C GLY A 224 3.75 -11.58 10.92
N GLY A 225 4.12 -10.33 10.62
CA GLY A 225 5.01 -10.01 9.52
C GLY A 225 4.44 -10.46 8.16
N VAL A 226 5.09 -10.05 7.10
CA VAL A 226 4.78 -10.48 5.74
C VAL A 226 5.98 -11.22 5.20
N ALA A 227 5.79 -12.49 4.85
CA ALA A 227 6.79 -13.22 4.12
C ALA A 227 6.72 -12.83 2.64
N VAL A 228 7.82 -12.34 2.10
CA VAL A 228 8.00 -12.06 0.68
C VAL A 228 8.81 -13.20 0.09
N PHE A 229 8.15 -14.01 -0.73
CA PHE A 229 8.79 -15.03 -1.54
C PHE A 229 9.23 -14.40 -2.86
N LYS A 230 10.55 -14.29 -3.05
CA LYS A 230 11.15 -13.79 -4.29
C LYS A 230 11.35 -14.96 -5.24
N LYS A 231 10.62 -14.95 -6.35
CA LYS A 231 10.71 -15.99 -7.37
C LYS A 231 11.95 -15.77 -8.27
N ARG A 232 12.62 -16.85 -8.68
CA ARG A 232 13.79 -16.81 -9.59
C ARG A 232 13.55 -15.93 -10.81
N GLY A 233 14.41 -14.93 -11.02
CA GLY A 233 14.35 -14.02 -12.17
C GLY A 233 14.52 -14.72 -13.53
N VAL A 234 15.17 -15.89 -13.56
CA VAL A 234 15.42 -16.67 -14.79
C VAL A 234 14.11 -17.11 -15.44
N GLU A 235 13.10 -17.51 -14.66
CA GLU A 235 11.80 -17.95 -15.23
C GLU A 235 11.06 -16.78 -15.91
N ILE A 236 11.26 -15.55 -15.43
CA ILE A 236 10.70 -14.34 -16.04
C ILE A 236 11.39 -14.06 -17.38
N VAL A 237 12.72 -14.12 -17.42
CA VAL A 237 13.51 -13.95 -18.66
C VAL A 237 13.18 -15.05 -19.66
N GLU A 238 13.07 -16.29 -19.21
CA GLU A 238 12.73 -17.44 -20.03
C GLU A 238 11.34 -17.29 -20.66
N ASN A 239 10.34 -16.89 -19.86
CA ASN A 239 8.98 -16.64 -20.35
C ASN A 239 8.91 -15.42 -21.27
N ALA A 240 9.69 -14.37 -21.01
CA ALA A 240 9.77 -13.18 -21.86
C ALA A 240 10.43 -13.47 -23.22
N LEU A 241 11.40 -14.38 -23.27
CA LEU A 241 12.08 -14.79 -24.50
C LEU A 241 11.27 -15.81 -25.32
N LYS A 242 10.47 -16.68 -24.67
CA LYS A 242 9.68 -17.72 -25.34
C LYS A 242 8.82 -17.19 -26.50
N ALA A 243 7.96 -16.21 -26.24
CA ALA A 243 7.03 -15.69 -27.25
C ALA A 243 7.73 -15.08 -28.49
N PRO A 244 8.66 -14.11 -28.35
CA PRO A 244 9.35 -13.55 -29.51
C PRO A 244 10.21 -14.58 -30.25
N THR A 245 10.87 -15.51 -29.54
CA THR A 245 11.67 -16.55 -30.21
C THR A 245 10.79 -17.51 -31.01
N PHE A 246 9.61 -17.89 -30.51
CA PHE A 246 8.64 -18.68 -31.29
C PHE A 246 8.15 -17.92 -32.53
N THR A 247 7.89 -16.62 -32.41
CA THR A 247 7.49 -15.80 -33.57
C THR A 247 8.59 -15.72 -34.63
N ILE A 248 9.86 -15.59 -34.22
CA ILE A 248 11.00 -15.58 -35.14
C ILE A 248 11.13 -16.92 -35.87
N ILE A 249 11.03 -18.05 -35.15
CA ILE A 249 11.12 -19.39 -35.72
C ILE A 249 9.96 -19.67 -36.69
N SER A 250 8.74 -19.30 -36.31
CA SER A 250 7.54 -19.44 -37.15
C SER A 250 7.66 -18.61 -38.43
N ASN A 251 8.13 -17.36 -38.35
CA ASN A 251 8.35 -16.51 -39.52
C ASN A 251 9.49 -17.02 -40.42
N ALA A 252 10.47 -17.73 -39.86
CA ALA A 252 11.55 -18.37 -40.60
C ALA A 252 11.14 -19.72 -41.23
N GLY A 253 9.89 -20.16 -41.06
CA GLY A 253 9.36 -21.40 -41.61
C GLY A 253 9.84 -22.68 -40.91
N GLY A 254 10.41 -22.55 -39.70
CA GLY A 254 10.83 -23.70 -38.89
C GLY A 254 9.72 -24.17 -37.96
N GLU A 255 9.58 -25.50 -37.82
CA GLU A 255 8.84 -26.13 -36.72
C GLU A 255 9.83 -26.85 -35.81
N GLY A 256 9.84 -26.50 -34.51
CA GLY A 256 10.78 -27.10 -33.57
C GLY A 256 10.52 -26.70 -32.11
N ALA A 257 11.04 -27.52 -31.19
CA ALA A 257 10.98 -27.25 -29.76
C ALA A 257 12.05 -26.21 -29.36
N LEU A 258 11.63 -25.16 -28.66
CA LEU A 258 12.55 -24.19 -28.06
C LEU A 258 13.18 -24.81 -26.80
N VAL A 259 14.50 -25.04 -26.83
CA VAL A 259 15.27 -25.49 -25.66
C VAL A 259 16.04 -24.29 -25.10
N LEU A 260 15.59 -23.77 -23.95
CA LEU A 260 16.32 -22.76 -23.19
C LEU A 260 17.15 -23.49 -22.14
N ALA A 261 18.46 -23.62 -22.40
CA ALA A 261 19.39 -24.25 -21.47
C ALA A 261 19.83 -23.23 -20.42
N SER A 262 19.54 -23.53 -19.15
CA SER A 262 20.05 -22.80 -17.99
C SER A 262 21.36 -23.47 -17.56
N TYR A 263 22.48 -22.75 -17.63
CA TYR A 263 23.77 -23.17 -17.07
C TYR A 263 23.88 -22.76 -15.61
#